data_AF-D8UUW8-F1
#
_entry.id   AF-D8UUW8-F1
#
_cell.length_a   1.000
_cell.length_b   1.000
_cell.length_c   1.000
_cell.angle_alpha   90.00
_cell.angle_beta   90.00
_cell.angle_gamma   90.00
#
_symmetry.space_group_name_H-M   'P 1'
#
loop_
_entity.id
_entity.type
_entity.pdbx_description
1 polymer ?
#
loop_
_entity_poly.entity_id
_entity_poly.type
_entity_poly.pdbx_seq_one_letter_code
_entity_poly.pdbx_strand_id
1 'polypeptide(L)'
;MAVLLAAALLLALLPVSEQGPHEKRLLNALLASYNTLERPVANESEPLEVRFGLTLQQIIDVDEKNQLLITNIWLSLEWNDYNLRWNDSEFGGVKDLRITPNKLWKPDVLMYNSADEGFDGTYQTNVVVRSNGSCLYVPPGIFKSTCKMDITWFPFDDQHCDMKFGSWTYDGNQLDLVLKDENGGDLSDFITNGEWYLIGMPGKKNTITYACCPEPYVDVTFTIMIRRRTLYYFFNLIVPCVLISSMALLGFTLPPDSGEKLTLGVTILLSLTVFLNLVAETLPQVSDAIPLLGTYFNCIMFMVASSVVLTVVVLNYHHRTADIHEMPQWIKSVFLQWLPWILRMSRPGKKITRKTIMMSNRMRELELKERSSKSLLANVLDIDDDFRHVPPAPNSTASTGNLGPGCSIFRSDFRRSFVRPSTMEDVGGGLGGLGGGHHRELHLILRELQFITARMKKADEEAELISDWKFAAMVVDRFCLFVFTLFTIIATVAVLLSAPHIIVQ
;
A
#
# COMPACT_ATOMS: atom_id res chain seq x y z
N MET A 1 -76.52 -33.69 -49.66
CA MET A 1 -77.39 -34.04 -48.52
C MET A 1 -76.70 -34.98 -47.54
N ALA A 2 -76.54 -36.29 -47.82
CA ALA A 2 -76.02 -37.25 -46.83
C ALA A 2 -74.66 -36.88 -46.20
N VAL A 3 -73.68 -36.42 -46.99
CA VAL A 3 -72.35 -36.02 -46.49
C VAL A 3 -72.40 -34.80 -45.55
N LEU A 4 -73.29 -33.84 -45.81
CA LEU A 4 -73.49 -32.67 -44.94
C LEU A 4 -74.15 -33.06 -43.61
N LEU A 5 -75.10 -34.00 -43.64
CA LEU A 5 -75.70 -34.58 -42.43
C LEU A 5 -74.68 -35.38 -41.61
N ALA A 6 -73.83 -36.19 -42.25
CA ALA A 6 -72.77 -36.92 -41.57
C ALA A 6 -71.73 -35.98 -40.95
N ALA A 7 -71.31 -34.93 -41.66
CA ALA A 7 -70.40 -33.91 -41.14
C ALA A 7 -71.01 -33.12 -39.96
N ALA A 8 -72.30 -32.75 -40.05
CA ALA A 8 -73.01 -32.10 -38.96
C ALA A 8 -73.17 -33.00 -37.72
N LEU A 9 -73.42 -34.30 -37.92
CA LEU A 9 -73.46 -35.27 -36.83
C LEU A 9 -72.08 -35.45 -36.17
N LEU A 10 -71.01 -35.48 -36.97
CA LEU A 10 -69.64 -35.56 -36.48
C LEU A 10 -69.23 -34.30 -35.69
N LEU A 11 -69.64 -33.12 -36.16
CA LEU A 11 -69.44 -31.83 -35.47
C LEU A 11 -70.27 -31.72 -34.17
N ALA A 12 -71.46 -32.32 -34.11
CA ALA A 12 -72.27 -32.40 -32.91
C ALA A 12 -71.77 -33.47 -31.90
N LEU A 13 -70.98 -34.44 -32.38
CA LEU A 13 -70.31 -35.46 -31.56
C LEU A 13 -68.90 -35.06 -31.11
N LEU A 14 -68.35 -33.94 -31.61
CA LEU A 14 -67.19 -33.33 -30.99
C LEU A 14 -67.62 -32.83 -29.61
N PRO A 15 -67.01 -33.32 -28.50
CA PRO A 15 -67.26 -32.74 -27.21
C PRO A 15 -66.86 -31.26 -27.28
N VAL A 16 -67.84 -30.37 -27.05
CA VAL A 16 -67.57 -28.95 -26.86
C VAL A 16 -66.55 -28.86 -25.74
N SER A 17 -65.39 -28.30 -26.03
CA SER A 17 -64.34 -28.13 -25.04
C SER A 17 -64.87 -27.17 -23.97
N GLU A 18 -65.21 -27.72 -22.80
CA GLU A 18 -65.62 -26.95 -21.61
C GLU A 18 -64.42 -26.11 -21.16
N GLN A 19 -64.35 -24.87 -21.63
CA GLN A 19 -63.24 -23.95 -21.43
C GLN A 19 -63.10 -23.52 -19.96
N GLY A 20 -62.41 -24.33 -19.16
CA GLY A 20 -62.03 -24.04 -17.77
C GLY A 20 -63.16 -23.61 -16.81
N PRO A 21 -64.43 -24.06 -16.92
CA PRO A 21 -65.51 -23.56 -16.07
C PRO A 21 -65.31 -23.96 -14.60
N HIS A 22 -64.66 -25.10 -14.34
CA HIS A 22 -64.45 -25.64 -13.00
C HIS A 22 -63.49 -24.79 -12.17
N GLU A 23 -62.38 -24.31 -12.76
CA GLU A 23 -61.41 -23.44 -12.10
C GLU A 23 -62.05 -22.08 -11.75
N LYS A 24 -62.77 -21.47 -12.70
CA LYS A 24 -63.52 -20.22 -12.45
C LYS A 24 -64.57 -20.38 -11.35
N ARG A 25 -65.31 -21.50 -11.35
CA ARG A 25 -66.32 -21.80 -10.33
C ARG A 25 -65.69 -22.00 -8.96
N LEU A 26 -64.57 -22.71 -8.89
CA LEU A 26 -63.81 -22.96 -7.66
C LEU A 26 -63.25 -21.65 -7.08
N LEU A 27 -62.58 -20.84 -7.91
CA LEU A 27 -62.00 -19.55 -7.50
C LEU A 27 -63.07 -18.60 -6.92
N ASN A 28 -64.23 -18.54 -7.58
CA ASN A 28 -65.36 -17.74 -7.08
C ASN A 28 -65.95 -18.30 -5.77
N ALA A 29 -65.97 -19.63 -5.59
CA ALA A 29 -66.48 -20.25 -4.36
C ALA A 29 -65.55 -20.00 -3.17
N LEU A 30 -64.24 -20.15 -3.35
CA LEU A 30 -63.24 -19.94 -2.29
C LEU A 30 -63.13 -18.45 -1.89
N LEU A 31 -63.05 -17.55 -2.87
CA LEU A 31 -62.80 -16.12 -2.59
C LEU A 31 -64.06 -15.32 -2.20
N ALA A 32 -65.27 -15.89 -2.24
CA ALA A 32 -66.50 -15.17 -1.92
C ALA A 32 -66.64 -14.79 -0.43
N SER A 33 -66.04 -15.56 0.47
CA SER A 33 -66.09 -15.35 1.93
C SER A 33 -64.71 -15.15 2.57
N TYR A 34 -63.63 -15.16 1.77
CA TYR A 34 -62.27 -15.12 2.27
C TYR A 34 -61.85 -13.70 2.69
N ASN A 35 -61.34 -13.56 3.92
CA ASN A 35 -60.80 -12.31 4.44
C ASN A 35 -59.27 -12.32 4.39
N THR A 36 -58.67 -11.37 3.67
CA THR A 36 -57.20 -11.31 3.50
C THR A 36 -56.45 -10.80 4.73
N LEU A 37 -57.15 -10.22 5.70
CA LEU A 37 -56.55 -9.70 6.94
C LEU A 37 -56.54 -10.74 8.07
N GLU A 38 -57.24 -11.86 7.90
CA GLU A 38 -57.37 -12.91 8.89
C GLU A 38 -56.22 -13.91 8.77
N ARG A 39 -55.52 -14.19 9.87
CA ARG A 39 -54.47 -15.21 9.92
C ARG A 39 -55.13 -16.59 9.76
N PRO A 40 -54.75 -17.41 8.77
CA PRO A 40 -55.52 -18.60 8.37
C PRO A 40 -55.26 -19.81 9.28
N VAL A 41 -55.68 -19.72 10.55
CA VAL A 41 -55.61 -20.80 11.54
C VAL A 41 -57.01 -21.23 12.00
N ALA A 42 -57.21 -22.54 12.21
CA ALA A 42 -58.48 -23.07 12.70
C ALA A 42 -58.71 -22.80 14.20
N ASN A 43 -57.64 -22.50 14.93
CA ASN A 43 -57.65 -22.15 16.35
C ASN A 43 -56.76 -20.92 16.55
N GLU A 44 -57.32 -19.83 17.08
CA GLU A 44 -56.59 -18.58 17.32
C GLU A 44 -55.36 -18.77 18.24
N SER A 45 -55.40 -19.77 19.13
CA SER A 45 -54.33 -20.05 20.10
C SER A 45 -53.11 -20.79 19.52
N GLU A 46 -53.19 -21.30 18.29
CA GLU A 46 -52.09 -22.06 17.65
C GLU A 46 -51.26 -21.14 16.74
N PRO A 47 -49.92 -21.23 16.74
CA PRO A 47 -49.07 -20.52 15.79
C PRO A 47 -49.26 -21.07 14.38
N LEU A 48 -49.15 -20.21 13.36
CA LEU A 48 -49.06 -20.65 11.98
C LEU A 48 -47.61 -21.04 11.66
N GLU A 49 -47.36 -22.32 11.33
CA GLU A 49 -46.07 -22.77 10.81
C GLU A 49 -45.88 -22.24 9.37
N VAL A 50 -44.84 -21.44 9.16
CA VAL A 50 -44.41 -20.96 7.84
C VAL A 50 -43.03 -21.54 7.55
N ARG A 51 -42.96 -22.42 6.56
CA ARG A 51 -41.69 -22.99 6.08
C ARG A 51 -41.00 -22.02 5.16
N PHE A 52 -39.82 -21.60 5.57
CA PHE A 52 -39.00 -20.61 4.88
C PHE A 52 -37.76 -21.27 4.29
N GLY A 53 -37.62 -21.17 2.97
CA GLY A 53 -36.43 -21.55 2.22
C GLY A 53 -35.92 -20.36 1.42
N LEU A 54 -34.63 -20.38 1.08
CA LEU A 54 -33.95 -19.34 0.34
C LEU A 54 -33.10 -20.01 -0.75
N THR A 55 -33.35 -19.67 -2.01
CA THR A 55 -32.54 -20.15 -3.15
C THR A 55 -31.70 -18.98 -3.68
N LEU A 56 -30.37 -19.10 -3.61
CA LEU A 56 -29.44 -18.07 -4.08
C LEU A 56 -29.13 -18.29 -5.56
N GLN A 57 -29.62 -17.40 -6.43
CA GLN A 57 -29.45 -17.50 -7.87
C GLN A 57 -28.10 -16.91 -8.31
N GLN A 58 -27.75 -15.71 -7.81
CA GLN A 58 -26.47 -15.07 -8.10
C GLN A 58 -26.11 -14.01 -7.06
N ILE A 59 -24.81 -13.85 -6.81
CA ILE A 59 -24.25 -12.66 -6.17
C ILE A 59 -24.02 -11.65 -7.29
N ILE A 60 -24.75 -10.53 -7.24
CA ILE A 60 -24.70 -9.48 -8.26
C ILE A 60 -23.46 -8.61 -8.03
N ASP A 61 -23.31 -8.12 -6.80
CA ASP A 61 -22.26 -7.17 -6.43
C ASP A 61 -21.94 -7.25 -4.93
N VAL A 62 -20.70 -6.90 -4.57
CA VAL A 62 -20.18 -6.89 -3.20
C VAL A 62 -19.46 -5.56 -3.01
N ASP A 63 -20.16 -4.56 -2.49
CA ASP A 63 -19.62 -3.20 -2.31
C ASP A 63 -18.97 -3.09 -0.93
N GLU A 64 -17.65 -3.30 -0.86
CA GLU A 64 -16.94 -3.23 0.42
C GLU A 64 -16.86 -1.80 0.96
N LYS A 65 -16.94 -0.79 0.08
CA LYS A 65 -16.90 0.63 0.44
C LYS A 65 -18.13 1.07 1.21
N ASN A 66 -19.31 0.65 0.75
CA ASN A 66 -20.58 0.95 1.40
C ASN A 66 -21.04 -0.17 2.37
N GLN A 67 -20.28 -1.27 2.48
CA GLN A 67 -20.58 -2.44 3.32
C GLN A 67 -21.90 -3.12 2.93
N LEU A 68 -22.14 -3.28 1.63
CA LEU A 68 -23.37 -3.84 1.07
C LEU A 68 -23.10 -5.12 0.28
N LEU A 69 -23.98 -6.10 0.43
CA LEU A 69 -24.05 -7.29 -0.42
C LEU A 69 -25.34 -7.24 -1.24
N ILE A 70 -25.23 -7.33 -2.57
CA ILE A 70 -26.36 -7.31 -3.50
C ILE A 70 -26.52 -8.69 -4.13
N THR A 71 -27.67 -9.31 -3.90
CA THR A 71 -27.96 -10.70 -4.30
C THR A 71 -29.29 -10.82 -5.03
N ASN A 72 -29.37 -11.74 -5.99
CA ASN A 72 -30.63 -12.20 -6.58
C ASN A 72 -31.03 -13.50 -5.90
N ILE A 73 -32.18 -13.49 -5.24
CA ILE A 73 -32.64 -14.57 -4.38
C ILE A 73 -34.11 -14.86 -4.70
N TRP A 74 -34.47 -16.14 -4.70
CA TRP A 74 -35.87 -16.55 -4.69
C TRP A 74 -36.20 -17.00 -3.27
N LEU A 75 -37.19 -16.34 -2.65
CA LEU A 75 -37.74 -16.81 -1.38
C LEU A 75 -38.69 -17.96 -1.66
N SER A 76 -38.75 -18.96 -0.77
CA SER A 76 -39.72 -20.04 -0.80
C SER A 76 -40.50 -20.03 0.50
N LEU A 77 -41.72 -19.52 0.48
CA LEU A 77 -42.63 -19.52 1.61
C LEU A 77 -43.72 -20.57 1.39
N GLU A 78 -43.83 -21.54 2.30
CA GLU A 78 -44.90 -22.53 2.30
C GLU A 78 -45.66 -22.50 3.63
N TRP A 79 -46.99 -22.32 3.57
CA TRP A 79 -47.89 -22.38 4.73
C TRP A 79 -49.15 -23.17 4.38
N ASN A 80 -50.00 -23.42 5.38
CA ASN A 80 -51.24 -24.19 5.22
C ASN A 80 -52.43 -23.33 5.61
N ASP A 81 -53.32 -23.05 4.66
CA ASP A 81 -54.54 -22.28 4.87
C ASP A 81 -55.75 -23.23 4.96
N TYR A 82 -56.52 -23.15 6.04
CA TYR A 82 -57.68 -24.02 6.25
C TYR A 82 -58.90 -23.59 5.42
N ASN A 83 -59.03 -22.30 5.07
CA ASN A 83 -60.14 -21.75 4.28
C ASN A 83 -59.99 -22.09 2.78
N LEU A 84 -58.77 -22.37 2.32
CA LEU A 84 -58.45 -22.66 0.91
C LEU A 84 -58.42 -24.17 0.59
N ARG A 85 -59.18 -24.99 1.32
CA ARG A 85 -59.29 -26.44 1.08
C ARG A 85 -60.50 -26.77 0.23
N TRP A 86 -60.34 -27.66 -0.74
CA TRP A 86 -61.44 -28.16 -1.56
C TRP A 86 -61.26 -29.63 -1.91
N ASN A 87 -62.34 -30.25 -2.40
CA ASN A 87 -62.34 -31.63 -2.86
C ASN A 87 -62.19 -31.69 -4.39
N ASP A 88 -61.07 -32.22 -4.88
CA ASP A 88 -60.74 -32.33 -6.32
C ASP A 88 -61.90 -32.92 -7.14
N SER A 89 -62.60 -33.94 -6.61
CA SER A 89 -63.66 -34.64 -7.34
C SER A 89 -64.88 -33.77 -7.65
N GLU A 90 -65.15 -32.74 -6.84
CA GLU A 90 -66.30 -31.85 -7.03
C GLU A 90 -66.05 -30.80 -8.12
N PHE A 91 -64.78 -30.43 -8.33
CA PHE A 91 -64.34 -29.38 -9.24
C PHE A 91 -63.54 -29.93 -10.44
N GLY A 92 -63.93 -31.10 -10.95
CA GLY A 92 -63.39 -31.63 -12.21
C GLY A 92 -61.91 -32.05 -12.16
N GLY A 93 -61.38 -32.35 -10.97
CA GLY A 93 -59.99 -32.80 -10.79
C GLY A 93 -58.95 -31.69 -10.73
N VAL A 94 -59.35 -30.43 -10.49
CA VAL A 94 -58.43 -29.31 -10.29
C VAL A 94 -57.65 -29.50 -8.98
N LYS A 95 -56.33 -29.73 -9.09
CA LYS A 95 -55.44 -30.00 -7.95
C LYS A 95 -54.74 -28.76 -7.39
N ASP A 96 -54.52 -27.77 -8.25
CA ASP A 96 -53.80 -26.55 -7.91
C ASP A 96 -54.38 -25.31 -8.62
N LEU A 97 -54.26 -24.17 -7.96
CA LEU A 97 -54.74 -22.86 -8.40
C LEU A 97 -53.61 -21.84 -8.33
N ARG A 98 -53.63 -20.84 -9.22
CA ARG A 98 -52.72 -19.69 -9.17
C ARG A 98 -53.49 -18.44 -8.81
N ILE A 99 -53.24 -17.89 -7.62
CA ILE A 99 -53.97 -16.74 -7.10
C ILE A 99 -52.99 -15.58 -6.85
N THR A 100 -53.37 -14.37 -7.23
CA THR A 100 -52.57 -13.16 -6.98
C THR A 100 -52.46 -12.90 -5.47
N PRO A 101 -51.27 -12.58 -4.93
CA PRO A 101 -51.03 -12.49 -3.48
C PRO A 101 -51.89 -11.42 -2.81
N ASN A 102 -52.28 -10.37 -3.53
CA ASN A 102 -53.16 -9.30 -3.04
C ASN A 102 -54.62 -9.73 -2.78
N LYS A 103 -54.98 -11.00 -3.06
CA LYS A 103 -56.31 -11.59 -2.80
C LYS A 103 -56.29 -12.69 -1.74
N LEU A 104 -55.13 -12.98 -1.16
CA LEU A 104 -54.95 -13.98 -0.11
C LEU A 104 -54.31 -13.33 1.11
N TRP A 105 -54.40 -13.98 2.27
CA TRP A 105 -53.48 -13.68 3.36
C TRP A 105 -52.07 -14.14 2.94
N LYS A 106 -51.05 -13.34 3.27
CA LYS A 106 -49.64 -13.70 3.10
C LYS A 106 -48.85 -13.27 4.35
N PRO A 107 -47.84 -14.04 4.77
CA PRO A 107 -46.98 -13.63 5.87
C PRO A 107 -46.14 -12.39 5.48
N ASP A 108 -45.80 -11.60 6.49
CA ASP A 108 -45.03 -10.35 6.39
C ASP A 108 -43.53 -10.58 6.66
N VAL A 109 -42.97 -11.62 6.03
CA VAL A 109 -41.54 -11.93 6.15
C VAL A 109 -40.72 -10.86 5.42
N LEU A 110 -39.93 -10.11 6.18
CA LEU A 110 -39.08 -9.00 5.69
C LEU A 110 -37.63 -9.19 6.15
N MET A 111 -36.69 -8.52 5.48
CA MET A 111 -35.27 -8.61 5.79
C MET A 111 -34.86 -7.48 6.76
N TYR A 112 -34.52 -7.83 7.99
CA TYR A 112 -34.24 -6.85 9.05
C TYR A 112 -33.00 -6.00 8.79
N ASN A 113 -31.98 -6.55 8.13
CA ASN A 113 -30.72 -5.85 7.84
C ASN A 113 -30.64 -5.29 6.42
N SER A 114 -31.80 -4.94 5.84
CA SER A 114 -31.89 -4.30 4.52
C SER A 114 -31.30 -2.89 4.50
N ALA A 115 -30.60 -2.59 3.41
CA ALA A 115 -30.05 -1.27 3.07
C ALA A 115 -30.75 -0.61 1.88
N ASP A 116 -31.77 -1.26 1.29
CA ASP A 116 -32.48 -0.70 0.15
C ASP A 116 -33.60 0.25 0.57
N GLU A 117 -33.89 1.26 -0.26
CA GLU A 117 -35.01 2.18 -0.05
C GLU A 117 -36.36 1.44 -0.18
N GLY A 118 -36.41 0.47 -1.09
CA GLY A 118 -37.48 -0.53 -1.16
C GLY A 118 -37.24 -1.64 -0.15
N PHE A 119 -37.73 -1.48 1.09
CA PHE A 119 -37.55 -2.46 2.17
C PHE A 119 -38.08 -3.86 1.82
N ASP A 120 -39.11 -3.95 0.97
CA ASP A 120 -39.51 -5.18 0.27
C ASP A 120 -38.87 -5.19 -1.14
N GLY A 121 -37.81 -5.99 -1.29
CA GLY A 121 -37.09 -6.18 -2.56
C GLY A 121 -37.71 -7.25 -3.49
N THR A 122 -38.92 -7.74 -3.19
CA THR A 122 -39.54 -8.84 -3.94
C THR A 122 -40.46 -8.39 -5.08
N TYR A 123 -40.47 -9.17 -6.16
CA TYR A 123 -41.43 -9.04 -7.25
C TYR A 123 -42.64 -9.96 -6.99
N GLN A 124 -43.84 -9.39 -6.99
CA GLN A 124 -45.07 -10.12 -6.70
C GLN A 124 -45.40 -11.16 -7.79
N THR A 125 -45.17 -12.44 -7.49
CA THR A 125 -45.62 -13.58 -8.30
C THR A 125 -46.98 -14.10 -7.80
N ASN A 126 -47.60 -15.03 -8.52
CA ASN A 126 -48.82 -15.70 -8.03
C ASN A 126 -48.48 -16.78 -7.00
N VAL A 127 -49.31 -16.92 -5.97
CA VAL A 127 -49.28 -18.03 -5.01
C VAL A 127 -49.87 -19.27 -5.68
N VAL A 128 -49.18 -20.41 -5.55
CA VAL A 128 -49.70 -21.72 -5.96
C VAL A 128 -50.38 -22.37 -4.76
N VAL A 129 -51.69 -22.49 -4.81
CA VAL A 129 -52.51 -23.12 -3.77
C VAL A 129 -52.86 -24.53 -4.22
N ARG A 130 -52.64 -25.54 -3.38
CA ARG A 130 -53.03 -26.94 -3.60
C ARG A 130 -54.33 -27.26 -2.85
N SER A 131 -55.07 -28.27 -3.31
CA SER A 131 -56.37 -28.64 -2.74
C SER A 131 -56.38 -29.05 -1.27
N ASN A 132 -55.24 -29.47 -0.73
CA ASN A 132 -55.06 -29.72 0.70
C ASN A 132 -54.90 -28.46 1.57
N GLY A 133 -54.91 -27.26 0.97
CA GLY A 133 -54.69 -25.97 1.63
C GLY A 133 -53.23 -25.50 1.69
N SER A 134 -52.27 -26.30 1.19
CA SER A 134 -50.86 -25.88 1.08
C SER A 134 -50.74 -24.73 0.08
N CYS A 135 -50.25 -23.60 0.56
CA CYS A 135 -49.96 -22.39 -0.21
C CYS A 135 -48.45 -22.26 -0.37
N LEU A 136 -47.97 -22.30 -1.61
CA LEU A 136 -46.56 -22.09 -1.97
C LEU A 136 -46.42 -20.74 -2.69
N TYR A 137 -45.65 -19.83 -2.09
CA TYR A 137 -45.31 -18.54 -2.65
C TYR A 137 -43.81 -18.45 -2.91
N VAL A 138 -43.43 -18.23 -4.17
CA VAL A 138 -42.02 -18.12 -4.59
C VAL A 138 -41.83 -16.79 -5.33
N PRO A 139 -41.60 -15.68 -4.59
CA PRO A 139 -41.24 -14.42 -5.21
C PRO A 139 -39.72 -14.32 -5.44
N PRO A 140 -39.27 -13.97 -6.67
CA PRO A 140 -37.90 -13.55 -6.90
C PRO A 140 -37.70 -12.13 -6.38
N GLY A 141 -36.51 -11.80 -5.89
CA GLY A 141 -36.18 -10.46 -5.41
C GLY A 141 -34.69 -10.14 -5.52
N ILE A 142 -34.39 -8.85 -5.57
CA ILE A 142 -33.03 -8.34 -5.44
C ILE A 142 -32.91 -7.76 -4.04
N PHE A 143 -32.02 -8.33 -3.24
CA PHE A 143 -31.82 -7.95 -1.84
C PHE A 143 -30.48 -7.24 -1.67
N LYS A 144 -30.51 -6.07 -1.02
CA LYS A 144 -29.33 -5.33 -0.58
C LYS A 144 -29.22 -5.45 0.93
N SER A 145 -28.38 -6.36 1.42
CA SER A 145 -28.14 -6.55 2.85
C SER A 145 -26.91 -5.79 3.32
N THR A 146 -26.99 -5.15 4.49
CA THR A 146 -25.81 -4.64 5.20
C THR A 146 -24.93 -5.81 5.65
N CYS A 147 -23.64 -5.76 5.35
CA CYS A 147 -22.65 -6.77 5.72
C CYS A 147 -21.31 -6.11 6.09
N LYS A 148 -20.87 -6.30 7.33
CA LYS A 148 -19.57 -5.78 7.79
C LYS A 148 -18.43 -6.65 7.23
N MET A 149 -17.75 -6.13 6.22
CA MET A 149 -16.57 -6.78 5.62
C MET A 149 -15.32 -6.63 6.51
N ASP A 150 -14.51 -7.68 6.60
CA ASP A 150 -13.19 -7.64 7.24
C ASP A 150 -12.09 -7.65 6.17
N ILE A 151 -11.34 -6.54 6.08
CA ILE A 151 -10.30 -6.33 5.06
C ILE A 151 -8.87 -6.60 5.55
N THR A 152 -8.70 -7.13 6.77
CA THR A 152 -7.38 -7.37 7.39
C THR A 152 -6.43 -8.16 6.49
N TRP A 153 -6.92 -9.22 5.85
CA TRP A 153 -6.14 -10.12 4.98
C TRP A 153 -6.29 -9.85 3.47
N PHE A 154 -6.91 -8.73 3.07
CA PHE A 154 -7.12 -8.40 1.66
C PHE A 154 -5.83 -8.54 0.80
N PRO A 155 -5.88 -9.20 -0.38
CA PRO A 155 -7.05 -9.76 -1.08
C PRO A 155 -7.30 -11.26 -0.79
N PHE A 156 -6.69 -11.84 0.25
CA PHE A 156 -6.81 -13.25 0.62
C PHE A 156 -7.91 -13.46 1.69
N ASP A 157 -9.01 -12.73 1.53
CA ASP A 157 -10.10 -12.61 2.49
C ASP A 157 -11.29 -13.57 2.23
N ASP A 158 -11.85 -14.06 3.34
CA ASP A 158 -13.12 -14.80 3.40
C ASP A 158 -14.17 -13.93 4.12
N GLN A 159 -15.25 -13.56 3.43
CA GLN A 159 -16.33 -12.73 3.97
C GLN A 159 -17.54 -13.58 4.37
N HIS A 160 -18.19 -13.17 5.46
CA HIS A 160 -19.35 -13.86 6.03
C HIS A 160 -20.49 -12.84 6.19
N CYS A 161 -21.49 -12.91 5.31
CA CYS A 161 -22.59 -11.97 5.27
C CYS A 161 -23.91 -12.60 5.72
N ASP A 162 -24.41 -12.15 6.86
CA ASP A 162 -25.71 -12.56 7.39
C ASP A 162 -26.86 -11.84 6.68
N MET A 163 -27.89 -12.59 6.30
CA MET A 163 -29.18 -12.09 5.84
C MET A 163 -30.26 -12.57 6.80
N LYS A 164 -30.91 -11.64 7.50
CA LYS A 164 -31.86 -11.94 8.59
C LYS A 164 -33.29 -11.69 8.14
N PHE A 165 -34.09 -12.75 8.07
CA PHE A 165 -35.49 -12.70 7.69
C PHE A 165 -36.38 -13.03 8.88
N GLY A 166 -37.44 -12.26 9.10
CA GLY A 166 -38.39 -12.48 10.18
C GLY A 166 -39.76 -11.86 9.87
N SER A 167 -40.78 -12.25 10.63
CA SER A 167 -42.07 -11.53 10.62
C SER A 167 -41.88 -10.15 11.22
N TRP A 168 -42.56 -9.14 10.68
CA TRP A 168 -42.48 -7.77 11.20
C TRP A 168 -43.51 -7.49 12.30
N THR A 169 -44.72 -8.05 12.17
CA THR A 169 -45.87 -7.73 13.05
C THR A 169 -46.30 -8.88 13.95
N TYR A 170 -46.09 -10.14 13.56
CA TYR A 170 -46.44 -11.31 14.36
C TYR A 170 -45.27 -11.72 15.28
N ASP A 171 -45.59 -12.11 16.51
CA ASP A 171 -44.65 -12.71 17.43
C ASP A 171 -44.55 -14.24 17.23
N GLY A 172 -43.61 -14.89 17.91
CA GLY A 172 -43.37 -16.33 17.81
C GLY A 172 -44.53 -17.21 18.31
N ASN A 173 -45.49 -16.67 19.06
CA ASN A 173 -46.70 -17.40 19.44
C ASN A 173 -47.79 -17.37 18.34
N GLN A 174 -47.74 -16.40 17.41
CA GLN A 174 -48.70 -16.26 16.32
C GLN A 174 -48.18 -16.81 14.99
N LEU A 175 -46.88 -16.70 14.72
CA LEU A 175 -46.25 -17.15 13.49
C LEU A 175 -44.89 -17.77 13.81
N ASP A 176 -44.74 -19.07 13.53
CA ASP A 176 -43.46 -19.75 13.71
C ASP A 176 -42.76 -19.97 12.37
N LEU A 177 -41.58 -19.36 12.20
CA LEU A 177 -40.74 -19.59 11.03
C LEU A 177 -39.88 -20.84 11.24
N VAL A 178 -39.98 -21.78 10.30
CA VAL A 178 -39.23 -23.04 10.30
C VAL A 178 -38.41 -23.11 9.01
N LEU A 179 -37.16 -23.57 9.09
CA LEU A 179 -36.36 -23.77 7.88
C LEU A 179 -36.95 -24.90 7.04
N LYS A 180 -37.05 -24.69 5.74
CA LYS A 180 -37.49 -25.71 4.78
C LYS A 180 -36.53 -26.91 4.74
N ASP A 181 -35.23 -26.63 4.83
CA ASP A 181 -34.14 -27.61 4.82
C ASP A 181 -33.12 -27.28 5.94
N GLU A 182 -32.73 -28.29 6.73
CA GLU A 182 -31.76 -28.10 7.84
C GLU A 182 -30.33 -27.78 7.36
N ASN A 183 -30.01 -28.11 6.10
CA ASN A 183 -28.69 -27.88 5.51
C ASN A 183 -28.44 -26.41 5.12
N GLY A 184 -29.44 -25.54 5.26
CA GLY A 184 -29.37 -24.13 4.89
C GLY A 184 -30.14 -23.80 3.62
N GLY A 185 -29.63 -22.85 2.84
CA GLY A 185 -30.29 -22.39 1.63
C GLY A 185 -29.90 -23.20 0.39
N ASP A 186 -30.77 -23.23 -0.60
CA ASP A 186 -30.60 -23.98 -1.84
C ASP A 186 -29.65 -23.25 -2.80
N LEU A 187 -28.72 -24.03 -3.36
CA LEU A 187 -27.64 -23.60 -4.25
C LEU A 187 -27.65 -24.34 -5.60
N SER A 188 -28.69 -25.14 -5.88
CA SER A 188 -28.81 -25.94 -7.10
C SER A 188 -28.68 -25.12 -8.40
N ASP A 189 -29.29 -23.94 -8.40
CA ASP A 189 -29.35 -23.01 -9.54
C ASP A 189 -28.29 -21.88 -9.46
N PHE A 190 -27.30 -21.98 -8.56
CA PHE A 190 -26.35 -20.89 -8.31
C PHE A 190 -25.39 -20.63 -9.51
N ILE A 191 -25.44 -19.40 -10.04
CA ILE A 191 -24.54 -18.93 -11.08
C ILE A 191 -23.24 -18.43 -10.43
N THR A 192 -22.12 -19.11 -10.74
CA THR A 192 -20.80 -18.78 -10.17
C THR A 192 -20.31 -17.39 -10.60
N ASN A 193 -19.90 -16.58 -9.62
CA ASN A 193 -19.35 -15.25 -9.85
C ASN A 193 -17.86 -15.30 -10.30
N GLY A 194 -17.45 -14.33 -11.12
CA GLY A 194 -16.10 -14.20 -11.69
C GLY A 194 -15.05 -13.58 -10.75
N GLU A 195 -15.49 -12.98 -9.64
CA GLU A 195 -14.67 -12.38 -8.58
C GLU A 195 -14.74 -13.19 -7.27
N TRP A 196 -15.88 -13.79 -6.96
CA TRP A 196 -16.11 -14.50 -5.68
C TRP A 196 -16.38 -16.00 -5.89
N TYR A 197 -15.79 -16.82 -5.02
CA TYR A 197 -16.19 -18.21 -4.80
C TYR A 197 -17.21 -18.27 -3.67
N LEU A 198 -18.33 -18.97 -3.88
CA LEU A 198 -19.25 -19.31 -2.81
C LEU A 198 -18.74 -20.57 -2.08
N ILE A 199 -18.52 -20.47 -0.77
CA ILE A 199 -18.12 -21.59 0.10
C ILE A 199 -19.38 -22.36 0.54
N GLY A 200 -20.44 -21.64 0.91
CA GLY A 200 -21.71 -22.21 1.34
C GLY A 200 -22.67 -21.17 1.91
N MET A 201 -23.88 -21.60 2.24
CA MET A 201 -24.95 -20.76 2.79
C MET A 201 -25.76 -21.51 3.87
N PRO A 202 -25.17 -21.77 5.06
CA PRO A 202 -25.91 -22.32 6.18
C PRO A 202 -27.06 -21.39 6.61
N GLY A 203 -28.17 -22.00 7.02
CA GLY A 203 -29.32 -21.32 7.60
C GLY A 203 -29.48 -21.69 9.08
N LYS A 204 -29.92 -20.73 9.89
CA LYS A 204 -30.14 -20.92 11.32
C LYS A 204 -31.41 -20.21 11.79
N LYS A 205 -32.29 -20.94 12.49
CA LYS A 205 -33.40 -20.37 13.26
C LYS A 205 -32.86 -19.76 14.55
N ASN A 206 -33.25 -18.53 14.86
CA ASN A 206 -33.03 -17.91 16.16
C ASN A 206 -34.38 -17.51 16.76
N THR A 207 -34.38 -17.31 18.08
CA THR A 207 -35.53 -16.78 18.82
C THR A 207 -34.99 -15.71 19.76
N ILE A 208 -35.46 -14.48 19.59
CA ILE A 208 -34.89 -13.29 20.23
C ILE A 208 -36.04 -12.49 20.87
N THR A 209 -35.90 -12.18 22.15
CA THR A 209 -36.76 -11.21 22.85
C THR A 209 -36.14 -9.83 22.72
N TYR A 210 -36.83 -8.90 22.05
CA TYR A 210 -36.34 -7.53 21.85
C TYR A 210 -36.59 -6.65 23.10
N ALA A 211 -35.80 -5.58 23.25
CA ALA A 211 -35.96 -4.67 24.40
C ALA A 211 -37.29 -3.87 24.40
N CYS A 212 -38.02 -3.85 23.28
CA CYS A 212 -39.30 -3.15 23.14
C CYS A 212 -40.53 -3.99 23.54
N CYS A 213 -40.45 -5.32 23.47
CA CYS A 213 -41.60 -6.23 23.60
C CYS A 213 -41.21 -7.44 24.47
N PRO A 214 -42.03 -7.86 25.45
CA PRO A 214 -41.75 -9.06 26.26
C PRO A 214 -41.89 -10.38 25.49
N GLU A 215 -42.55 -10.38 24.33
CA GLU A 215 -42.77 -11.57 23.50
C GLU A 215 -41.49 -12.00 22.74
N PRO A 216 -41.29 -13.32 22.55
CA PRO A 216 -40.20 -13.84 21.71
C PRO A 216 -40.54 -13.68 20.22
N TYR A 217 -39.63 -13.09 19.45
CA TYR A 217 -39.70 -13.06 17.99
C TYR A 217 -38.82 -14.15 17.39
N VAL A 218 -39.23 -14.68 16.24
CA VAL A 218 -38.51 -15.74 15.51
C VAL A 218 -37.92 -15.16 14.23
N ASP A 219 -36.63 -15.39 14.01
CA ASP A 219 -35.94 -15.05 12.77
C ASP A 219 -35.20 -16.27 12.19
N VAL A 220 -35.01 -16.25 10.87
CA VAL A 220 -34.13 -17.16 10.14
C VAL A 220 -32.99 -16.33 9.55
N THR A 221 -31.78 -16.62 9.99
CA THR A 221 -30.56 -16.02 9.46
C THR A 221 -29.89 -16.99 8.48
N PHE A 222 -29.63 -16.55 7.26
CA PHE A 222 -28.75 -17.25 6.30
C PHE A 222 -27.40 -16.53 6.23
N THR A 223 -26.30 -17.26 6.43
CA THR A 223 -24.95 -16.67 6.36
C THR A 223 -24.31 -17.06 5.03
N ILE A 224 -24.17 -16.10 4.11
CA ILE A 224 -23.49 -16.30 2.83
C ILE A 224 -21.98 -16.21 3.06
N MET A 225 -21.27 -17.33 2.85
CA MET A 225 -19.82 -17.43 3.05
C MET A 225 -19.11 -17.40 1.69
N ILE A 226 -18.29 -16.38 1.46
CA ILE A 226 -17.63 -16.13 0.16
C ILE A 226 -16.11 -15.91 0.31
N ARG A 227 -15.35 -16.31 -0.72
CA ARG A 227 -13.88 -16.16 -0.80
C ARG A 227 -13.49 -15.41 -2.06
N ARG A 228 -12.59 -14.44 -1.95
CA ARG A 228 -12.14 -13.63 -3.10
C ARG A 228 -11.24 -14.40 -4.06
N ARG A 229 -11.36 -14.15 -5.37
CA ARG A 229 -10.43 -14.61 -6.41
C ARG A 229 -9.24 -13.65 -6.52
N THR A 230 -8.09 -14.09 -6.03
CA THR A 230 -6.94 -13.21 -5.78
C THR A 230 -6.09 -12.88 -7.02
N LEU A 231 -6.25 -13.60 -8.13
CA LEU A 231 -5.39 -13.50 -9.33
C LEU A 231 -5.35 -12.10 -9.94
N TYR A 232 -6.49 -11.40 -10.02
CA TYR A 232 -6.57 -10.04 -10.54
C TYR A 232 -5.69 -9.07 -9.72
N TYR A 233 -5.85 -9.10 -8.40
CA TYR A 233 -5.09 -8.28 -7.46
C TYR A 233 -3.61 -8.66 -7.41
N PHE A 234 -3.27 -9.95 -7.59
CA PHE A 234 -1.88 -10.38 -7.68
C PHE A 234 -1.15 -9.71 -8.86
N PHE A 235 -1.71 -9.79 -10.07
CA PHE A 235 -1.08 -9.20 -11.26
C PHE A 235 -1.15 -7.68 -11.31
N ASN A 236 -2.25 -7.08 -10.85
CA ASN A 236 -2.45 -5.63 -10.98
C ASN A 236 -1.96 -4.83 -9.75
N LEU A 237 -1.90 -5.43 -8.55
CA LEU A 237 -1.41 -4.75 -7.35
C LEU A 237 -0.01 -5.21 -6.91
N ILE A 238 0.23 -6.52 -6.82
CA ILE A 238 1.48 -7.03 -6.22
C ILE A 238 2.65 -6.93 -7.20
N VAL A 239 2.48 -7.35 -8.46
CA VAL A 239 3.56 -7.35 -9.46
C VAL A 239 4.14 -5.94 -9.72
N PRO A 240 3.34 -4.87 -9.94
CA PRO A 240 3.88 -3.52 -10.13
C PRO A 240 4.63 -3.00 -8.90
N CYS A 241 4.15 -3.29 -7.70
CA CYS A 241 4.82 -2.90 -6.46
C CYS A 241 6.18 -3.58 -6.30
N VAL A 242 6.28 -4.89 -6.58
CA VAL A 242 7.56 -5.62 -6.56
C VAL A 242 8.52 -5.03 -7.60
N LEU A 243 8.05 -4.72 -8.81
CA LEU A 243 8.88 -4.06 -9.85
C LEU A 243 9.39 -2.69 -9.38
N ILE A 244 8.53 -1.83 -8.86
CA ILE A 244 8.90 -0.49 -8.33
C ILE A 244 9.93 -0.63 -7.20
N SER A 245 9.74 -1.57 -6.27
CA SER A 245 10.72 -1.82 -5.19
C SER A 245 12.08 -2.28 -5.74
N SER A 246 12.09 -3.13 -6.78
CA SER A 246 13.33 -3.57 -7.43
C SER A 246 14.06 -2.42 -8.15
N MET A 247 13.31 -1.51 -8.79
CA MET A 247 13.88 -0.31 -9.43
C MET A 247 14.50 0.64 -8.40
N ALA A 248 13.87 0.80 -7.22
CA ALA A 248 14.43 1.61 -6.13
C ALA A 248 15.78 1.05 -5.64
N LEU A 249 15.90 -0.28 -5.54
CA LEU A 249 17.16 -0.95 -5.18
C LEU A 249 18.24 -0.81 -6.27
N LEU A 250 17.85 -0.90 -7.55
CA LEU A 250 18.75 -0.66 -8.68
C LEU A 250 19.30 0.78 -8.71
N GLY A 251 18.55 1.77 -8.20
CA GLY A 251 19.02 3.15 -8.05
C GLY A 251 20.32 3.29 -7.23
N PHE A 252 20.53 2.42 -6.23
CA PHE A 252 21.78 2.36 -5.45
C PHE A 252 22.93 1.61 -6.15
N THR A 253 22.71 1.07 -7.35
CA THR A 253 23.80 0.50 -8.18
C THR A 253 24.37 1.50 -9.18
N LEU A 254 23.62 2.56 -9.51
CA LEU A 254 24.02 3.57 -10.47
C LEU A 254 25.12 4.49 -9.88
N PRO A 255 26.24 4.72 -10.58
CA PRO A 255 27.29 5.61 -10.08
C PRO A 255 26.80 7.08 -10.02
N PRO A 256 27.23 7.86 -9.01
CA PRO A 256 26.82 9.26 -8.87
C PRO A 256 27.35 10.16 -9.98
N ASP A 257 28.44 9.79 -10.66
CA ASP A 257 29.01 10.56 -11.79
C ASP A 257 28.04 10.67 -12.99
N SER A 258 27.00 9.83 -13.09
CA SER A 258 26.02 9.85 -14.19
C SER A 258 24.96 10.96 -14.09
N GLY A 259 24.81 11.63 -12.94
CA GLY A 259 23.80 12.69 -12.73
C GLY A 259 22.35 12.19 -12.58
N GLU A 260 21.91 11.24 -13.41
CA GLU A 260 20.51 10.76 -13.49
C GLU A 260 20.01 10.00 -12.25
N LYS A 261 20.88 9.75 -11.27
CA LYS A 261 20.54 9.04 -10.02
C LYS A 261 19.42 9.72 -9.23
N LEU A 262 19.42 11.06 -9.19
CA LEU A 262 18.38 11.82 -8.50
C LEU A 262 17.05 11.77 -9.26
N THR A 263 17.09 11.95 -10.59
CA THR A 263 15.93 11.87 -11.49
C THR A 263 15.21 10.53 -11.34
N LEU A 264 15.97 9.42 -11.32
CA LEU A 264 15.45 8.07 -11.13
C LEU A 264 14.77 7.91 -9.76
N GLY A 265 15.37 8.40 -8.67
CA GLY A 265 14.78 8.32 -7.34
C GLY A 265 13.46 9.09 -7.22
N VAL A 266 13.41 10.32 -7.72
CA VAL A 266 12.20 11.18 -7.65
C VAL A 266 11.07 10.62 -8.51
N THR A 267 11.36 10.10 -9.71
CA THR A 267 10.34 9.50 -10.59
C THR A 267 9.76 8.21 -10.00
N ILE A 268 10.58 7.37 -9.36
CA ILE A 268 10.12 6.18 -8.63
C ILE A 268 9.19 6.56 -7.46
N LEU A 269 9.56 7.58 -6.67
CA LEU A 269 8.73 8.06 -5.56
C LEU A 269 7.37 8.59 -6.05
N LEU A 270 7.34 9.39 -7.12
CA LEU A 270 6.09 9.90 -7.71
C LEU A 270 5.22 8.77 -8.29
N SER A 271 5.83 7.82 -9.01
CA SER A 271 5.10 6.67 -9.55
C SER A 271 4.49 5.81 -8.44
N LEU A 272 5.19 5.65 -7.32
CA LEU A 272 4.67 4.94 -6.15
C LEU A 272 3.48 5.69 -5.52
N THR A 273 3.57 7.00 -5.30
CA THR A 273 2.46 7.75 -4.67
C THR A 273 1.20 7.77 -5.53
N VAL A 274 1.31 7.87 -6.86
CA VAL A 274 0.17 7.76 -7.77
C VAL A 274 -0.47 6.37 -7.70
N PHE A 275 0.34 5.31 -7.71
CA PHE A 275 -0.13 3.94 -7.59
C PHE A 275 -0.82 3.67 -6.25
N LEU A 276 -0.28 4.20 -5.14
CA LEU A 276 -0.90 4.06 -3.82
C LEU A 276 -2.22 4.83 -3.69
N ASN A 277 -2.34 6.01 -4.31
CA ASN A 277 -3.62 6.73 -4.36
C ASN A 277 -4.69 5.92 -5.11
N LEU A 278 -4.34 5.31 -6.25
CA LEU A 278 -5.26 4.43 -7.00
C LEU A 278 -5.76 3.26 -6.14
N VAL A 279 -4.88 2.62 -5.37
CA VAL A 279 -5.29 1.55 -4.44
C VAL A 279 -6.18 2.09 -3.31
N ALA A 280 -5.85 3.25 -2.75
CA ALA A 280 -6.63 3.87 -1.67
C ALA A 280 -8.05 4.31 -2.12
N GLU A 281 -8.27 4.52 -3.42
CA GLU A 281 -9.62 4.75 -3.98
C GLU A 281 -10.45 3.47 -4.12
N THR A 282 -9.80 2.31 -4.31
CA THR A 282 -10.46 0.99 -4.41
C THR A 282 -10.77 0.34 -3.07
N LEU A 283 -10.07 0.73 -2.00
CA LEU A 283 -10.28 0.16 -0.66
C LEU A 283 -11.28 0.99 0.15
N PRO A 284 -12.10 0.35 1.01
CA PRO A 284 -13.03 1.06 1.89
C PRO A 284 -12.28 1.91 2.92
N GLN A 285 -12.79 3.10 3.22
CA GLN A 285 -12.23 4.02 4.21
C GLN A 285 -12.65 3.63 5.64
N VAL A 286 -12.25 2.45 6.11
CA VAL A 286 -12.53 1.97 7.47
C VAL A 286 -11.35 2.22 8.42
N SER A 287 -11.65 2.71 9.62
CA SER A 287 -10.68 2.92 10.69
C SER A 287 -10.45 1.71 11.59
N ASP A 288 -11.33 0.71 11.53
CA ASP A 288 -11.34 -0.44 12.45
C ASP A 288 -10.13 -1.36 12.28
N ALA A 289 -9.62 -1.50 11.05
CA ALA A 289 -8.43 -2.29 10.74
C ALA A 289 -7.73 -1.77 9.48
N ILE A 290 -6.39 -1.77 9.50
CA ILE A 290 -5.56 -1.46 8.32
C ILE A 290 -5.24 -2.78 7.61
N PRO A 291 -5.53 -2.93 6.30
CA PRO A 291 -5.16 -4.13 5.54
C PRO A 291 -3.67 -4.45 5.61
N LEU A 292 -3.31 -5.74 5.66
CA LEU A 292 -1.92 -6.20 5.57
C LEU A 292 -1.20 -5.63 4.33
N LEU A 293 -1.88 -5.61 3.18
CA LEU A 293 -1.34 -5.01 1.96
C LEU A 293 -1.12 -3.49 2.11
N GLY A 294 -1.98 -2.81 2.86
CA GLY A 294 -1.84 -1.40 3.21
C GLY A 294 -0.65 -1.12 4.13
N THR A 295 -0.38 -1.97 5.12
CA THR A 295 0.82 -1.82 5.97
C THR A 295 2.11 -2.05 5.16
N TYR A 296 2.13 -3.06 4.29
CA TYR A 296 3.23 -3.32 3.35
C TYR A 296 3.51 -2.13 2.42
N PHE A 297 2.47 -1.57 1.80
CA PHE A 297 2.58 -0.39 0.94
C PHE A 297 3.10 0.84 1.69
N ASN A 298 2.66 1.07 2.93
CA ASN A 298 3.20 2.13 3.78
C ASN A 298 4.69 1.90 4.12
N CYS A 299 5.10 0.65 4.40
CA CYS A 299 6.51 0.32 4.60
C CYS A 299 7.37 0.59 3.36
N ILE A 300 6.88 0.26 2.16
CA ILE A 300 7.58 0.56 0.90
C ILE A 300 7.61 2.07 0.63
N MET A 301 6.53 2.80 0.90
CA MET A 301 6.51 4.26 0.76
C MET A 301 7.55 4.93 1.66
N PHE A 302 7.64 4.52 2.92
CA PHE A 302 8.68 5.01 3.84
C PHE A 302 10.09 4.62 3.37
N MET A 303 10.28 3.37 2.92
CA MET A 303 11.54 2.89 2.36
C MET A 303 11.99 3.76 1.17
N VAL A 304 11.13 3.99 0.17
CA VAL A 304 11.42 4.78 -1.02
C VAL A 304 11.59 6.27 -0.70
N ALA A 305 10.81 6.84 0.22
CA ALA A 305 11.03 8.21 0.68
C ALA A 305 12.41 8.37 1.35
N SER A 306 12.78 7.44 2.23
CA SER A 306 14.10 7.44 2.87
C SER A 306 15.24 7.18 1.88
N SER A 307 15.00 6.39 0.83
CA SER A 307 16.00 6.11 -0.21
C SER A 307 16.35 7.36 -1.01
N VAL A 308 15.36 8.18 -1.39
CA VAL A 308 15.56 9.47 -2.08
C VAL A 308 16.30 10.48 -1.20
N VAL A 309 16.00 10.55 0.10
CA VAL A 309 16.76 11.41 1.04
C VAL A 309 18.22 10.95 1.11
N LEU A 310 18.47 9.65 1.15
CA LEU A 310 19.83 9.11 1.21
C LEU A 310 20.60 9.26 -0.10
N THR A 311 19.97 9.20 -1.28
CA THR A 311 20.67 9.49 -2.55
C THR A 311 21.07 10.97 -2.63
N VAL A 312 20.25 11.91 -2.12
CA VAL A 312 20.65 13.33 -1.99
C VAL A 312 21.85 13.49 -1.07
N VAL A 313 21.92 12.75 0.05
CA VAL A 313 23.08 12.76 0.97
C VAL A 313 24.33 12.15 0.30
N VAL A 314 24.21 11.04 -0.42
CA VAL A 314 25.31 10.43 -1.19
C VAL A 314 25.84 11.40 -2.26
N LEU A 315 24.95 12.08 -2.98
CA LEU A 315 25.33 13.11 -3.97
C LEU A 315 26.00 14.32 -3.30
N ASN A 316 25.52 14.77 -2.13
CA ASN A 316 26.19 15.82 -1.36
C ASN A 316 27.63 15.42 -0.99
N TYR A 317 27.83 14.20 -0.49
CA TYR A 317 29.17 13.72 -0.16
C TYR A 317 30.07 13.52 -1.40
N HIS A 318 29.51 13.08 -2.52
CA HIS A 318 30.25 12.88 -3.76
C HIS A 318 30.79 14.18 -4.37
N HIS A 319 30.04 15.29 -4.26
CA HIS A 319 30.42 16.61 -4.79
C HIS A 319 31.13 17.52 -3.77
N ARG A 320 31.55 17.02 -2.60
CA ARG A 320 32.37 17.81 -1.65
C ARG A 320 33.80 17.99 -2.14
N THR A 321 34.13 19.20 -2.57
CA THR A 321 35.51 19.64 -2.86
C THR A 321 36.31 19.84 -1.56
N ALA A 322 37.61 19.56 -1.59
CA ALA A 322 38.51 19.67 -0.45
C ALA A 322 38.56 21.08 0.17
N ASP A 323 38.35 22.13 -0.61
CA ASP A 323 38.44 23.54 -0.17
C ASP A 323 37.38 23.97 0.85
N ILE A 324 36.26 23.25 0.97
CA ILE A 324 35.09 23.71 1.73
C ILE A 324 34.91 22.92 3.05
N HIS A 325 35.34 21.66 3.12
CA HIS A 325 35.12 20.78 4.28
C HIS A 325 36.26 19.77 4.48
N GLU A 326 37.03 19.93 5.56
CA GLU A 326 37.92 18.86 6.06
C GLU A 326 37.09 17.69 6.62
N MET A 327 37.49 16.45 6.34
CA MET A 327 36.78 15.27 6.84
C MET A 327 37.20 14.92 8.29
N PRO A 328 36.29 14.99 9.28
CA PRO A 328 36.60 14.70 10.68
C PRO A 328 37.18 13.29 10.89
N GLN A 329 38.05 13.12 11.88
CA GLN A 329 38.71 11.82 12.11
C GLN A 329 37.74 10.68 12.44
N TRP A 330 36.60 10.98 13.11
CA TRP A 330 35.57 9.98 13.37
C TRP A 330 34.87 9.53 12.07
N ILE A 331 34.59 10.45 11.14
CA ILE A 331 34.04 10.16 9.80
C ILE A 331 35.03 9.29 9.01
N LYS A 332 36.34 9.60 9.07
CA LYS A 332 37.40 8.77 8.47
C LYS A 332 37.37 7.34 9.02
N SER A 333 37.30 7.15 10.34
CA SER A 333 37.26 5.81 10.95
C SER A 333 35.98 5.02 10.56
N VAL A 334 34.82 5.67 10.56
CA VAL A 334 33.53 5.03 10.23
C VAL A 334 33.47 4.63 8.75
N PHE A 335 33.68 5.58 7.82
CA PHE A 335 33.46 5.34 6.39
C PHE A 335 34.66 4.80 5.61
N LEU A 336 35.90 4.97 6.09
CA LEU A 336 37.10 4.43 5.40
C LEU A 336 37.61 3.12 6.00
N GLN A 337 37.19 2.74 7.21
CA GLN A 337 37.68 1.52 7.88
C GLN A 337 36.55 0.58 8.31
N TRP A 338 35.59 1.05 9.12
CA TRP A 338 34.58 0.18 9.72
C TRP A 338 33.52 -0.32 8.71
N LEU A 339 32.86 0.59 7.99
CA LEU A 339 31.88 0.22 6.96
C LEU A 339 32.48 -0.59 5.79
N PRO A 340 33.65 -0.23 5.21
CA PRO A 340 34.26 -1.02 4.13
C PRO A 340 34.65 -2.44 4.57
N TRP A 341 35.04 -2.61 5.85
CA TRP A 341 35.30 -3.94 6.43
C TRP A 341 34.02 -4.77 6.50
N ILE A 342 32.91 -4.20 6.99
CA ILE A 342 31.60 -4.86 7.07
C ILE A 342 31.02 -5.18 5.67
N LEU A 343 31.20 -4.27 4.71
CA LEU A 343 30.76 -4.40 3.31
C LEU A 343 31.75 -5.21 2.44
N ARG A 344 32.87 -5.66 3.02
CA ARG A 344 33.94 -6.41 2.35
C ARG A 344 34.51 -5.72 1.10
N MET A 345 34.47 -4.38 1.05
CA MET A 345 34.98 -3.58 -0.08
C MET A 345 36.48 -3.28 0.07
N SER A 346 37.23 -3.52 -1.00
CA SER A 346 38.63 -3.13 -1.09
C SER A 346 38.77 -1.73 -1.68
N ARG A 347 39.51 -0.84 -1.00
CA ARG A 347 39.79 0.52 -1.47
C ARG A 347 40.55 0.47 -2.82
N PRO A 348 40.05 1.12 -3.89
CA PRO A 348 40.80 1.27 -5.13
C PRO A 348 42.14 2.00 -4.89
N GLY A 349 43.21 1.57 -5.57
CA GLY A 349 44.50 2.27 -5.59
C GLY A 349 45.46 2.04 -4.41
N LYS A 350 45.00 1.66 -3.20
CA LYS A 350 45.90 1.39 -2.05
C LYS A 350 45.72 -0.04 -1.51
N LYS A 351 46.55 -0.97 -1.98
CA LYS A 351 46.74 -2.28 -1.32
C LYS A 351 47.36 -2.04 0.06
N ILE A 352 46.57 -2.22 1.12
CA ILE A 352 47.03 -2.16 2.53
C ILE A 352 47.85 -3.41 2.84
N THR A 353 49.05 -3.46 2.26
CA THR A 353 50.09 -4.42 2.66
C THR A 353 50.73 -3.87 3.95
N ARG A 354 51.14 -4.72 4.91
CA ARG A 354 51.93 -4.28 6.08
C ARG A 354 53.10 -3.37 5.69
N LYS A 355 53.72 -3.64 4.53
CA LYS A 355 54.78 -2.82 3.92
C LYS A 355 54.36 -1.36 3.67
N THR A 356 53.13 -1.09 3.25
CA THR A 356 52.64 0.28 2.96
C THR A 356 52.47 1.10 4.25
N ILE A 357 51.96 0.49 5.33
CA ILE A 357 51.86 1.13 6.65
C ILE A 357 53.26 1.39 7.22
N MET A 358 54.16 0.41 7.12
CA MET A 358 55.55 0.54 7.56
C MET A 358 56.30 1.63 6.78
N MET A 359 56.04 1.75 5.47
CA MET A 359 56.64 2.76 4.60
C MET A 359 56.03 4.15 4.82
N SER A 360 54.74 4.26 5.15
CA SER A 360 54.11 5.52 5.58
C SER A 360 54.68 6.00 6.92
N ASN A 361 54.86 5.12 7.90
CA ASN A 361 55.54 5.45 9.16
C ASN A 361 56.99 5.90 8.91
N ARG A 362 57.73 5.18 8.06
CA ARG A 362 59.11 5.52 7.69
C ARG A 362 59.21 6.85 6.92
N MET A 363 58.22 7.17 6.10
CA MET A 363 58.14 8.45 5.38
C MET A 363 57.78 9.60 6.32
N ARG A 364 56.88 9.38 7.29
CA ARG A 364 56.57 10.34 8.36
C ARG A 364 57.73 10.57 9.31
N GLU A 365 58.51 9.53 9.59
CA GLU A 365 59.77 9.59 10.33
C GLU A 365 60.84 10.38 9.54
N LEU A 366 60.92 10.19 8.22
CA LEU A 366 61.77 11.00 7.33
C LEU A 366 61.31 12.47 7.26
N GLU A 367 60.01 12.76 7.16
CA GLU A 367 59.48 14.15 7.20
C GLU A 367 59.70 14.83 8.56
N LEU A 368 59.55 14.09 9.67
CA LEU A 368 59.90 14.60 11.00
C LEU A 368 61.39 14.88 11.11
N LYS A 369 62.23 13.99 10.57
CA LYS A 369 63.68 14.17 10.51
C LYS A 369 64.09 15.31 9.58
N GLU A 370 63.35 15.55 8.49
CA GLU A 370 63.54 16.68 7.57
C GLU A 370 63.09 18.01 8.18
N ARG A 371 61.97 18.05 8.92
CA ARG A 371 61.56 19.23 9.70
C ARG A 371 62.56 19.54 10.81
N SER A 372 63.05 18.50 11.50
CA SER A 372 64.10 18.62 12.51
C SER A 372 65.42 19.13 11.91
N SER A 373 65.85 18.60 10.76
CA SER A 373 67.08 19.07 10.10
C SER A 373 66.94 20.45 9.45
N LYS A 374 65.75 20.84 8.98
CA LYS A 374 65.45 22.22 8.54
C LYS A 374 65.45 23.21 9.71
N SER A 375 64.92 22.82 10.87
CA SER A 375 65.01 23.61 12.11
C SER A 375 66.45 23.73 12.61
N LEU A 376 67.24 22.66 12.55
CA LEU A 376 68.66 22.70 12.91
C LEU A 376 69.47 23.55 11.93
N LEU A 377 69.25 23.42 10.62
CA LEU A 377 69.91 24.26 9.61
C LEU A 377 69.53 25.73 9.72
N ALA A 378 68.27 26.05 10.03
CA ALA A 378 67.86 27.42 10.32
C ALA A 378 68.64 28.00 11.52
N ASN A 379 68.70 27.27 12.63
CA ASN A 379 69.44 27.70 13.83
C ASN A 379 70.97 27.79 13.58
N VAL A 380 71.54 26.94 12.73
CA VAL A 380 72.98 26.99 12.38
C VAL A 380 73.29 28.17 11.46
N LEU A 381 72.41 28.49 10.52
CA LEU A 381 72.56 29.66 9.64
C LEU A 381 72.37 30.99 10.40
N ASP A 382 71.50 31.02 11.42
CA ASP A 382 71.34 32.17 12.34
C ASP A 382 72.64 32.44 13.14
N ILE A 383 73.35 31.38 13.54
CA ILE A 383 74.63 31.48 14.28
C ILE A 383 75.77 32.05 13.41
N ASP A 384 75.83 31.73 12.11
CA ASP A 384 76.88 32.22 11.21
C ASP A 384 76.75 33.72 10.84
N ASP A 385 75.57 34.32 11.02
CA ASP A 385 75.33 35.76 10.75
C ASP A 385 75.67 36.63 11.98
N ASP A 386 75.43 36.12 13.19
CA ASP A 386 75.66 36.84 14.47
C ASP A 386 77.17 37.07 14.76
N PHE A 387 78.07 36.28 14.16
CA PHE A 387 79.51 36.46 14.28
C PHE A 387 80.11 37.65 13.51
N ARG A 388 79.32 38.44 12.76
CA ARG A 388 79.84 39.52 11.90
C ARG A 388 79.66 40.97 12.39
N HIS A 389 78.97 41.24 13.51
CA HIS A 389 78.75 42.62 13.96
C HIS A 389 79.03 42.87 15.46
N VAL A 390 80.23 43.38 15.76
CA VAL A 390 80.55 44.06 17.03
C VAL A 390 80.50 45.58 16.81
N PRO A 391 79.61 46.34 17.51
CA PRO A 391 79.53 47.79 17.39
C PRO A 391 80.25 48.54 18.54
N PRO A 392 80.77 49.75 18.31
CA PRO A 392 81.04 50.72 19.36
C PRO A 392 79.82 51.63 19.60
N ALA A 393 79.62 52.01 20.87
CA ALA A 393 78.60 52.95 21.34
C ALA A 393 79.27 54.04 22.20
N PRO A 394 78.55 55.03 22.76
CA PRO A 394 77.31 55.71 22.32
C PRO A 394 77.51 57.24 22.27
N ASN A 395 76.44 58.00 21.97
CA ASN A 395 76.22 59.30 22.64
C ASN A 395 74.73 59.63 22.78
N SER A 396 74.40 60.36 23.84
CA SER A 396 73.05 60.52 24.39
C SER A 396 72.30 61.77 23.91
N THR A 397 70.95 61.76 23.99
CA THR A 397 70.16 62.73 24.78
C THR A 397 68.66 62.37 24.80
N ALA A 398 67.95 62.82 25.85
CA ALA A 398 66.50 62.69 26.06
C ALA A 398 65.73 63.84 25.33
N SER A 399 64.40 63.99 25.31
CA SER A 399 63.35 63.62 26.28
C SER A 399 61.90 63.78 25.71
N THR A 400 60.90 63.16 26.38
CA THR A 400 59.47 63.57 26.60
C THR A 400 58.69 64.46 25.58
N GLY A 401 57.39 64.28 25.29
CA GLY A 401 56.36 63.35 25.79
C GLY A 401 54.91 63.76 25.37
N ASN A 402 53.92 62.88 25.61
CA ASN A 402 52.43 62.97 25.57
C ASN A 402 51.66 64.20 24.98
N LEU A 403 50.61 63.91 24.19
CA LEU A 403 49.17 64.21 24.48
C LEU A 403 48.23 63.68 23.36
N GLY A 404 47.02 63.17 23.71
CA GLY A 404 45.91 62.83 22.80
C GLY A 404 44.70 63.77 23.00
N PRO A 405 43.42 63.46 22.61
CA PRO A 405 42.84 62.31 21.88
C PRO A 405 42.19 62.79 20.52
N GLY A 406 41.22 62.19 19.80
CA GLY A 406 40.51 60.89 19.81
C GLY A 406 39.20 60.91 18.97
N CYS A 407 38.66 59.72 18.58
CA CYS A 407 37.44 59.47 17.75
C CYS A 407 37.45 59.98 16.28
N SER A 408 36.87 59.30 15.27
CA SER A 408 36.17 57.99 15.21
C SER A 408 35.98 57.44 13.78
N ILE A 409 36.03 56.09 13.63
CA ILE A 409 35.21 55.21 12.74
C ILE A 409 35.58 54.96 11.24
N PHE A 410 35.52 53.64 10.90
CA PHE A 410 35.31 52.92 9.61
C PHE A 410 36.44 52.53 8.61
N ARG A 411 36.55 51.20 8.43
CA ARG A 411 36.78 50.36 7.20
C ARG A 411 38.18 50.11 6.60
N SER A 412 38.50 48.80 6.52
CA SER A 412 39.10 48.02 5.40
C SER A 412 40.20 48.62 4.50
N ASP A 413 41.38 47.97 4.46
CA ASP A 413 41.74 47.05 3.35
C ASP A 413 43.19 46.53 3.46
N PHE A 414 43.38 45.20 3.54
CA PHE A 414 44.71 44.58 3.34
C PHE A 414 44.88 44.20 1.86
N ARG A 415 45.23 45.19 1.05
CA ARG A 415 45.41 45.05 -0.40
C ARG A 415 46.76 44.39 -0.73
N ARG A 416 46.81 43.05 -0.78
CA ARG A 416 48.02 42.33 -1.22
C ARG A 416 48.10 42.29 -2.75
N SER A 417 48.76 43.29 -3.32
CA SER A 417 48.86 43.48 -4.78
C SER A 417 49.56 42.32 -5.49
N PHE A 418 48.97 41.95 -6.63
CA PHE A 418 49.45 40.97 -7.59
C PHE A 418 50.75 41.49 -8.25
N VAL A 419 51.84 40.71 -8.24
CA VAL A 419 53.05 41.00 -9.02
C VAL A 419 53.22 39.89 -10.06
N ARG A 420 53.15 40.29 -11.33
CA ARG A 420 53.28 39.44 -12.52
C ARG A 420 54.69 39.65 -13.09
N PRO A 421 55.50 38.61 -13.37
CA PRO A 421 56.79 38.81 -14.03
C PRO A 421 56.58 39.28 -15.46
N SER A 422 57.22 40.39 -15.82
CA SER A 422 57.25 40.94 -17.17
C SER A 422 58.48 40.46 -17.95
N THR A 423 58.27 40.29 -19.25
CA THR A 423 59.23 40.28 -20.38
C THR A 423 60.70 40.62 -20.10
N MET A 424 61.57 39.79 -20.68
CA MET A 424 63.03 39.91 -20.71
C MET A 424 63.46 40.67 -21.98
N GLU A 425 64.16 41.80 -21.85
CA GLU A 425 64.91 42.44 -22.95
C GLU A 425 66.05 43.35 -22.42
N ASP A 426 67.19 43.28 -23.13
CA ASP A 426 68.43 44.08 -23.16
C ASP A 426 69.28 44.49 -21.92
N VAL A 427 70.44 43.79 -21.80
CA VAL A 427 71.85 44.27 -21.93
C VAL A 427 72.27 45.64 -21.37
N GLY A 428 73.35 45.68 -20.55
CA GLY A 428 73.90 46.95 -20.06
C GLY A 428 75.27 47.05 -19.34
N GLY A 429 76.19 46.07 -19.42
CA GLY A 429 77.65 46.26 -19.16
C GLY A 429 78.19 46.50 -17.72
N GLY A 430 79.42 46.04 -17.46
CA GLY A 430 80.22 46.39 -16.26
C GLY A 430 81.00 45.23 -15.63
N LEU A 431 82.33 45.20 -15.79
CA LEU A 431 83.20 44.12 -15.28
C LEU A 431 83.39 44.12 -13.75
N GLY A 432 83.47 42.93 -13.15
CA GLY A 432 84.19 42.70 -11.88
C GLY A 432 83.46 41.83 -10.85
N GLY A 433 83.69 40.51 -10.84
CA GLY A 433 83.19 39.63 -9.76
C GLY A 433 82.82 38.21 -10.17
N LEU A 434 83.80 37.40 -10.59
CA LEU A 434 83.61 35.97 -10.85
C LEU A 434 83.33 35.22 -9.52
N GLY A 435 82.05 34.94 -9.25
CA GLY A 435 81.62 34.09 -8.14
C GLY A 435 80.17 34.27 -7.69
N GLY A 436 79.63 35.51 -7.71
CA GLY A 436 78.32 35.82 -7.12
C GLY A 436 77.09 35.57 -8.00
N GLY A 437 77.21 35.70 -9.32
CA GLY A 437 76.06 35.67 -10.25
C GLY A 437 75.34 34.31 -10.30
N HIS A 438 76.10 33.25 -10.60
CA HIS A 438 75.59 31.86 -10.65
C HIS A 438 74.89 31.45 -9.34
N HIS A 439 75.41 31.88 -8.19
CA HIS A 439 74.83 31.53 -6.90
C HIS A 439 73.44 32.16 -6.69
N ARG A 440 73.17 33.32 -7.32
CA ARG A 440 71.89 34.03 -7.24
C ARG A 440 70.84 33.44 -8.19
N GLU A 441 71.24 33.05 -9.39
CA GLU A 441 70.37 32.33 -10.35
C GLU A 441 70.00 30.94 -9.83
N LEU A 442 70.96 30.20 -9.27
CA LEU A 442 70.71 28.90 -8.63
C LEU A 442 69.69 29.03 -7.48
N HIS A 443 69.77 30.11 -6.69
CA HIS A 443 68.81 30.38 -5.61
C HIS A 443 67.39 30.69 -6.11
N LEU A 444 67.26 31.36 -7.26
CA LEU A 444 65.98 31.64 -7.91
C LEU A 444 65.35 30.34 -8.46
N ILE A 445 66.13 29.52 -9.17
CA ILE A 445 65.69 28.21 -9.67
C ILE A 445 65.25 27.30 -8.52
N LEU A 446 66.02 27.25 -7.44
CA LEU A 446 65.69 26.45 -6.26
C LEU A 446 64.41 26.92 -5.55
N ARG A 447 64.14 28.24 -5.53
CA ARG A 447 62.88 28.81 -5.02
C ARG A 447 61.68 28.45 -5.89
N GLU A 448 61.81 28.53 -7.22
CA GLU A 448 60.75 28.13 -8.15
C GLU A 448 60.48 26.62 -8.09
N LEU A 449 61.52 25.79 -8.01
CA LEU A 449 61.37 24.35 -7.77
C LEU A 449 60.66 24.06 -6.45
N GLN A 450 61.02 24.73 -5.36
CA GLN A 450 60.31 24.60 -4.08
C GLN A 450 58.84 25.02 -4.18
N PHE A 451 58.53 26.10 -4.92
CA PHE A 451 57.15 26.54 -5.16
C PHE A 451 56.35 25.52 -5.98
N ILE A 452 56.93 24.99 -7.06
CA ILE A 452 56.33 23.94 -7.89
C ILE A 452 56.10 22.67 -7.07
N THR A 453 57.10 22.19 -6.32
CA THR A 453 56.98 21.00 -5.45
C THR A 453 55.94 21.20 -4.36
N ALA A 454 55.88 22.37 -3.71
CA ALA A 454 54.85 22.67 -2.72
C ALA A 454 53.44 22.71 -3.33
N ARG A 455 53.29 23.27 -4.54
CA ARG A 455 52.02 23.30 -5.27
C ARG A 455 51.58 21.91 -5.73
N MET A 456 52.50 21.08 -6.22
CA MET A 456 52.23 19.68 -6.56
C MET A 456 51.79 18.89 -5.32
N LYS A 457 52.53 19.01 -4.20
CA LYS A 457 52.15 18.34 -2.95
C LYS A 457 50.76 18.76 -2.46
N LYS A 458 50.41 20.05 -2.53
CA LYS A 458 49.07 20.53 -2.16
C LYS A 458 47.98 19.97 -3.08
N ALA A 459 48.22 19.92 -4.39
CA ALA A 459 47.29 19.33 -5.35
C ALA A 459 47.11 17.81 -5.15
N ASP A 460 48.19 17.10 -4.79
CA ASP A 460 48.13 15.67 -4.45
C ASP A 460 47.32 15.44 -3.15
N GLU A 461 47.53 16.28 -2.11
CA GLU A 461 46.77 16.25 -0.85
C GLU A 461 45.26 16.53 -1.07
N GLU A 462 44.94 17.53 -1.90
CA GLU A 462 43.55 17.84 -2.32
C GLU A 462 42.92 16.66 -3.09
N ALA A 463 43.67 16.03 -4.00
CA ALA A 463 43.22 14.86 -4.74
C ALA A 463 43.00 13.63 -3.85
N GLU A 464 43.85 13.40 -2.84
CA GLU A 464 43.61 12.33 -1.85
C GLU A 464 42.34 12.59 -1.02
N LEU A 465 42.07 13.83 -0.62
CA LEU A 465 40.86 14.20 0.12
C LEU A 465 39.58 14.03 -0.72
N ILE A 466 39.61 14.41 -2.00
CA ILE A 466 38.49 14.19 -2.93
C ILE A 466 38.27 12.69 -3.16
N SER A 467 39.36 11.90 -3.27
CA SER A 467 39.29 10.44 -3.35
C SER A 467 38.67 9.80 -2.10
N ASP A 468 39.02 10.27 -0.91
CA ASP A 468 38.44 9.85 0.37
C ASP A 468 36.92 10.14 0.42
N TRP A 469 36.48 11.34 0.04
CA TRP A 469 35.05 11.70 0.00
C TRP A 469 34.26 10.89 -1.04
N LYS A 470 34.79 10.72 -2.26
CA LYS A 470 34.16 9.88 -3.28
C LYS A 470 34.05 8.41 -2.83
N PHE A 471 35.07 7.88 -2.16
CA PHE A 471 35.02 6.53 -1.62
C PHE A 471 34.01 6.42 -0.47
N ALA A 472 33.95 7.39 0.44
CA ALA A 472 32.93 7.43 1.49
C ALA A 472 31.51 7.47 0.91
N ALA A 473 31.26 8.25 -0.15
CA ALA A 473 29.98 8.27 -0.85
C ALA A 473 29.59 6.90 -1.44
N MET A 474 30.52 6.21 -2.13
CA MET A 474 30.29 4.84 -2.64
C MET A 474 30.04 3.82 -1.52
N VAL A 475 30.67 4.00 -0.36
CA VAL A 475 30.51 3.14 0.83
C VAL A 475 29.12 3.33 1.45
N VAL A 476 28.65 4.57 1.60
CA VAL A 476 27.28 4.88 2.06
C VAL A 476 26.26 4.28 1.09
N ASP A 477 26.43 4.50 -0.22
CA ASP A 477 25.52 4.04 -1.27
C ASP A 477 25.32 2.52 -1.24
N ARG A 478 26.41 1.77 -1.10
CA ARG A 478 26.38 0.31 -0.95
C ARG A 478 25.83 -0.15 0.39
N PHE A 479 26.09 0.57 1.48
CA PHE A 479 25.46 0.29 2.77
C PHE A 479 23.93 0.40 2.69
N CYS A 480 23.44 1.50 2.11
CA CYS A 480 22.02 1.69 1.84
C CYS A 480 21.45 0.54 1.00
N LEU A 481 22.15 0.12 -0.07
CA LEU A 481 21.74 -1.04 -0.86
C LEU A 481 21.55 -2.30 0.01
N PHE A 482 22.50 -2.67 0.86
CA PHE A 482 22.38 -3.86 1.72
C PHE A 482 21.27 -3.74 2.77
N VAL A 483 21.11 -2.56 3.38
CA VAL A 483 20.03 -2.31 4.35
C VAL A 483 18.65 -2.40 3.67
N PHE A 484 18.48 -1.76 2.51
CA PHE A 484 17.20 -1.76 1.79
C PHE A 484 16.87 -3.08 1.10
N THR A 485 17.86 -3.81 0.58
CA THR A 485 17.65 -5.19 0.06
C THR A 485 17.21 -6.12 1.18
N LEU A 486 17.88 -6.11 2.34
CA LEU A 486 17.48 -6.90 3.50
C LEU A 486 16.09 -6.53 3.99
N PHE A 487 15.77 -5.23 4.11
CA PHE A 487 14.45 -4.76 4.52
C PHE A 487 13.35 -5.18 3.53
N THR A 488 13.59 -5.06 2.21
CA THR A 488 12.65 -5.51 1.17
C THR A 488 12.43 -7.03 1.24
N ILE A 489 13.47 -7.83 1.44
CA ILE A 489 13.36 -9.29 1.59
C ILE A 489 12.56 -9.65 2.85
N ILE A 490 12.85 -9.01 3.99
CA ILE A 490 12.11 -9.27 5.23
C ILE A 490 10.64 -8.86 5.10
N ALA A 491 10.35 -7.68 4.51
CA ALA A 491 8.99 -7.19 4.32
C ALA A 491 8.17 -8.08 3.37
N THR A 492 8.76 -8.48 2.23
CA THR A 492 8.09 -9.40 1.28
C THR A 492 7.85 -10.77 1.88
N VAL A 493 8.83 -11.37 2.56
CA VAL A 493 8.66 -12.66 3.25
C VAL A 493 7.62 -12.56 4.38
N ALA A 494 7.62 -11.47 5.16
CA ALA A 494 6.63 -11.28 6.22
C ALA A 494 5.20 -11.23 5.67
N VAL A 495 4.95 -10.53 4.56
CA VAL A 495 3.63 -10.49 3.91
C VAL A 495 3.25 -11.86 3.33
N LEU A 496 4.18 -12.53 2.63
CA LEU A 496 3.94 -13.86 2.05
C LEU A 496 3.65 -14.95 3.10
N LEU A 497 4.16 -14.80 4.32
CA LEU A 497 3.90 -15.71 5.44
C LEU A 497 2.69 -15.32 6.30
N SER A 498 2.22 -14.06 6.22
CA SER A 498 1.11 -13.57 7.06
C SER A 498 -0.28 -13.80 6.45
N ALA A 499 -0.38 -14.11 5.16
CA ALA A 499 -1.67 -14.39 4.52
C ALA A 499 -2.01 -15.89 4.59
N PRO A 500 -3.18 -16.28 5.14
CA PRO A 500 -3.51 -17.68 5.41
C PRO A 500 -3.74 -18.55 4.16
N HIS A 501 -3.93 -17.93 2.99
CA HIS A 501 -4.36 -18.61 1.75
C HIS A 501 -3.48 -18.32 0.53
N ILE A 502 -2.20 -17.99 0.70
CA ILE A 502 -1.26 -17.83 -0.43
C ILE A 502 -0.94 -19.17 -1.13
N ILE A 503 -0.95 -20.27 -0.38
CA ILE A 503 -0.74 -21.62 -0.92
C ILE A 503 -2.08 -22.37 -0.85
N VAL A 504 -2.93 -22.14 -1.85
CA VAL A 504 -4.10 -22.99 -2.09
C VAL A 504 -3.61 -24.28 -2.77
N GLN A 505 -3.90 -25.43 -2.15
CA GLN A 505 -3.83 -26.76 -2.77
C GLN A 505 -5.08 -27.03 -3.60
#